data_AF-A0A2V6N808-F1
#
_entry.id   AF-A0A2V6N808-F1
#
_cell.length_a   1.000
_cell.length_b   1.000
_cell.length_c   1.000
_cell.angle_alpha   90.00
_cell.angle_beta   90.00
_cell.angle_gamma   90.00
#
_symmetry.space_group_name_H-M   'P 1'
#
loop_
_entity.id
_entity.type
_entity.pdbx_description
1 polymer ?
#
loop_
_entity_poly.entity_id
_entity_poly.type
_entity_poly.pdbx_seq_one_letter_code
_entity_poly.pdbx_strand_id
1 'polypeptide(L)'
;MSFLLRRAGLSFLCLILATSCAKAAPDKIWTQFSGDRALAHVQRLVDLGPRTPQSEAIEKSRAYIKQELNSSGWRVTEQPFTDETPRARVRFVNLIARFGTIGKTTDLFLLCSHYDTKIFDTFRFVGANDGGSSTGLLLELARVLTQQPRLAEKIELVFFDGEEAFENFSNTDGIYGSRHFGHELGQDGSAKSFRGGLLFDMVGDRSLDITFPPNSPTKITRDIFASADALKLRNYFTYFDQDITDDHSPLNAVGIPVVDVIDFHYPPWHTADDTMDKISAQSLQIVGSVAAYYLSEFAFK
;
A
#
# COMPACT_ATOMS: atom_id res chain seq x y z
N MET A 1 65.61 37.94 56.62
CA MET A 1 64.14 37.84 56.61
C MET A 1 63.71 37.48 55.20
N SER A 2 63.15 36.28 55.06
CA SER A 2 62.64 35.65 53.83
C SER A 2 61.64 36.52 53.07
N PHE A 3 61.51 36.33 51.75
CA PHE A 3 60.35 35.65 51.17
C PHE A 3 60.58 35.38 49.67
N LEU A 4 60.54 34.08 49.30
CA LEU A 4 60.54 33.60 47.92
C LEU A 4 59.20 33.92 47.23
N LEU A 5 59.24 34.45 46.00
CA LEU A 5 58.11 34.42 45.07
C LEU A 5 57.92 32.98 44.52
N ARG A 6 56.77 32.37 44.79
CA ARG A 6 56.27 31.22 44.01
C ARG A 6 55.18 31.69 43.05
N ARG A 7 55.42 31.53 41.75
CA ARG A 7 54.38 31.60 40.72
C ARG A 7 53.60 30.28 40.73
N ALA A 8 52.31 30.34 41.03
CA ALA A 8 51.39 29.23 40.81
C ALA A 8 50.67 29.47 39.47
N GLY A 9 50.91 28.59 38.50
CA GLY A 9 50.13 28.54 37.26
C GLY A 9 48.80 27.85 37.51
N LEU A 10 47.70 28.52 37.14
CA LEU A 10 46.37 27.93 37.12
C LEU A 10 46.07 27.49 35.67
N SER A 11 46.20 26.20 35.39
CA SER A 11 45.72 25.62 34.13
C SER A 11 44.22 25.38 34.25
N PHE A 12 43.42 26.14 33.49
CA PHE A 12 41.99 25.91 33.34
C PHE A 12 41.78 24.72 32.38
N LEU A 13 41.40 23.56 32.91
CA LEU A 13 41.02 22.41 32.11
C LEU A 13 39.54 22.57 31.71
N CYS A 14 39.30 23.04 30.49
CA CYS A 14 37.95 23.08 29.90
C CYS A 14 37.53 21.64 29.55
N LEU A 15 36.67 21.05 30.37
CA LEU A 15 36.07 19.75 30.10
C LEU A 15 34.93 19.94 29.09
N ILE A 16 35.20 19.72 27.81
CA ILE A 16 34.17 19.69 26.77
C ILE A 16 33.43 18.35 26.91
N LEU A 17 32.27 18.38 27.56
CA LEU A 17 31.31 17.28 27.54
C LEU A 17 30.70 17.19 26.14
N ALA A 18 31.29 16.35 25.30
CA ALA A 18 30.66 15.94 24.05
C ALA A 18 29.47 15.03 24.40
N THR A 19 28.28 15.61 24.49
CA THR A 19 27.03 14.85 24.46
C THR A 19 26.89 14.25 23.06
N SER A 20 27.36 13.01 22.92
CA SER A 20 27.02 12.15 21.80
C SER A 20 25.50 11.97 21.81
N CYS A 21 24.80 12.73 20.97
CA CYS A 21 23.46 12.32 20.52
C CYS A 21 23.66 11.07 19.68
N ALA A 22 23.63 9.90 20.33
CA ALA A 22 23.40 8.65 19.65
C ALA A 22 22.04 8.80 18.95
N LYS A 23 22.05 9.02 17.63
CA LYS A 23 20.87 8.82 16.79
C LYS A 23 20.37 7.41 17.10
N ALA A 24 19.18 7.30 17.68
CA ALA A 24 18.51 6.01 17.81
C ALA A 24 18.61 5.29 16.46
N ALA A 25 18.88 3.99 16.49
CA ALA A 25 18.81 3.18 15.27
C ALA A 25 17.48 3.47 14.56
N PRO A 26 17.45 3.56 13.22
CA PRO A 26 16.19 3.82 12.54
C PRO A 26 15.17 2.78 13.00
N ASP A 27 14.03 3.25 13.50
CA ASP A 27 12.98 2.38 13.99
C ASP A 27 12.61 1.40 12.88
N LYS A 28 12.52 0.13 13.28
CA LYS A 28 12.08 -0.96 12.40
C LYS A 28 10.67 -0.60 11.92
N ILE A 29 10.52 -0.16 10.66
CA ILE A 29 9.25 0.39 10.18
C ILE A 29 8.08 -0.59 10.32
N TRP A 30 8.35 -1.89 10.25
CA TRP A 30 7.35 -2.93 10.47
C TRP A 30 6.80 -2.97 11.90
N THR A 31 7.50 -2.45 12.92
CA THR A 31 6.98 -2.33 14.28
C THR A 31 6.15 -1.07 14.50
N GLN A 32 6.13 -0.18 13.50
CA GLN A 32 5.44 1.11 13.57
C GLN A 32 4.09 1.10 12.84
N PHE A 33 3.85 0.06 12.04
CA PHE A 33 2.54 -0.20 11.43
C PHE A 33 1.51 -0.48 12.52
N SER A 34 0.33 0.12 12.40
CA SER A 34 -0.77 -0.08 13.34
C SER A 34 -2.01 -0.60 12.61
N GLY A 35 -2.36 -1.85 12.91
CA GLY A 35 -3.60 -2.46 12.44
C GLY A 35 -4.86 -1.69 12.85
N ASP A 36 -4.87 -1.06 14.02
CA ASP A 36 -6.00 -0.23 14.49
C ASP A 36 -6.17 1.03 13.64
N ARG A 37 -5.07 1.68 13.23
CA ARG A 37 -5.12 2.84 12.33
C ARG A 37 -5.58 2.43 10.93
N ALA A 38 -5.06 1.33 10.42
CA ALA A 38 -5.52 0.76 9.15
C ALA A 38 -7.04 0.45 9.22
N LEU A 39 -7.51 -0.22 10.27
CA LEU A 39 -8.93 -0.53 10.48
C LEU A 39 -9.80 0.74 10.55
N ALA A 40 -9.30 1.81 11.19
CA ALA A 40 -10.00 3.09 11.23
C ALA A 40 -10.16 3.72 9.84
N HIS A 41 -9.16 3.59 8.96
CA HIS A 41 -9.29 3.98 7.56
C HIS A 41 -10.36 3.15 6.82
N VAL A 42 -10.38 1.83 7.04
CA VAL A 42 -11.43 0.95 6.46
C VAL A 42 -12.82 1.40 6.91
N GLN A 43 -13.02 1.59 8.22
CA GLN A 43 -14.28 2.07 8.79
C GLN A 43 -14.70 3.39 8.14
N ARG A 44 -13.75 4.33 8.01
CA ARG A 44 -14.03 5.64 7.43
C ARG A 44 -14.51 5.55 5.98
N LEU A 45 -13.96 4.63 5.18
CA LEU A 45 -14.39 4.37 3.81
C LEU A 45 -15.76 3.70 3.76
N VAL A 46 -16.02 2.71 4.62
CA VAL A 46 -17.33 2.04 4.73
C VAL A 46 -18.43 3.01 5.15
N ASP A 47 -18.14 3.95 6.04
CA ASP A 47 -19.08 4.98 6.49
C ASP A 47 -19.52 5.94 5.37
N LEU A 48 -18.74 6.07 4.29
CA LEU A 48 -19.14 6.82 3.10
C LEU A 48 -20.21 6.09 2.27
N GLY A 49 -20.33 4.78 2.46
CA GLY A 49 -21.20 3.88 1.70
C GLY A 49 -20.51 3.21 0.51
N PRO A 50 -21.29 2.55 -0.37
CA PRO A 50 -20.78 1.94 -1.60
C PRO A 50 -20.05 2.98 -2.45
N ARG A 51 -18.81 2.70 -2.83
CA ARG A 51 -17.91 3.61 -3.56
C ARG A 51 -17.88 3.23 -5.04
N THR A 52 -19.04 3.05 -5.64
CA THR A 52 -19.12 2.67 -7.05
C THR A 52 -18.60 3.81 -7.93
N PRO A 53 -18.05 3.54 -9.12
CA PRO A 53 -17.63 4.59 -10.05
C PRO A 53 -18.75 5.63 -10.28
N GLN A 54 -18.36 6.91 -10.38
CA GLN A 54 -19.24 8.09 -10.49
C GLN A 54 -20.20 8.38 -9.32
N SER A 55 -20.18 7.62 -8.22
CA SER A 55 -20.96 7.93 -7.03
C SER A 55 -20.44 9.15 -6.25
N GLU A 56 -21.28 9.77 -5.43
CA GLU A 56 -20.81 10.79 -4.49
C GLU A 56 -19.84 10.19 -3.45
N ALA A 57 -20.03 8.93 -3.08
CA ALA A 57 -19.18 8.23 -2.11
C ALA A 57 -17.77 8.02 -2.65
N ILE A 58 -17.58 7.66 -3.92
CA ILE A 58 -16.23 7.50 -4.49
C ILE A 58 -15.48 8.84 -4.58
N GLU A 59 -16.18 9.94 -4.87
CA GLU A 59 -15.58 11.29 -4.81
C GLU A 59 -15.14 11.67 -3.39
N LYS A 60 -15.96 11.34 -2.38
CA LYS A 60 -15.60 11.53 -0.97
C LYS A 60 -14.42 10.65 -0.56
N SER A 61 -14.35 9.41 -1.05
CA SER A 61 -13.22 8.51 -0.83
C SER A 61 -11.93 9.07 -1.42
N ARG A 62 -11.97 9.59 -2.66
CA ARG A 62 -10.82 10.29 -3.25
C ARG A 62 -10.36 11.47 -2.41
N ALA A 63 -11.30 12.30 -1.96
CA ALA A 63 -10.99 13.44 -1.11
C ALA A 63 -10.32 12.99 0.20
N TYR A 64 -10.83 11.93 0.82
CA TYR A 64 -10.28 11.34 2.04
C TYR A 64 -8.86 10.78 1.84
N ILE A 65 -8.66 9.92 0.83
CA ILE A 65 -7.34 9.33 0.52
C ILE A 65 -6.32 10.44 0.26
N LYS A 66 -6.66 11.44 -0.57
CA LYS A 66 -5.79 12.60 -0.82
C LYS A 66 -5.44 13.35 0.46
N GLN A 67 -6.42 13.58 1.35
CA GLN A 67 -6.19 14.28 2.60
C GLN A 67 -5.22 13.53 3.51
N GLU A 68 -5.41 12.23 3.72
CA GLU A 68 -4.55 11.41 4.58
C GLU A 68 -3.11 11.32 4.05
N LEU A 69 -2.96 11.14 2.73
CA LEU A 69 -1.66 11.10 2.06
C LEU A 69 -0.94 12.46 2.13
N ASN A 70 -1.61 13.56 1.79
CA ASN A 70 -1.04 14.90 1.86
C ASN A 70 -0.63 15.26 3.30
N SER A 71 -1.44 14.88 4.28
CA SER A 71 -1.13 15.09 5.71
C SER A 71 0.10 14.31 6.18
N SER A 72 0.42 13.22 5.48
CA SER A 72 1.63 12.41 5.70
C SER A 72 2.80 12.82 4.81
N GLY A 73 2.69 13.90 4.03
CA GLY A 73 3.78 14.43 3.19
C GLY A 73 3.91 13.79 1.81
N TRP A 74 2.94 12.97 1.40
CA TRP A 74 2.86 12.46 0.03
C TRP A 74 2.18 13.48 -0.89
N ARG A 75 2.70 13.67 -2.11
CA ARG A 75 2.02 14.46 -3.14
C ARG A 75 1.18 13.54 -4.01
N VAL A 76 -0.13 13.79 -4.03
CA VAL A 76 -1.08 13.01 -4.83
C VAL A 76 -1.38 13.70 -6.17
N THR A 77 -1.36 12.93 -7.25
CA THR A 77 -1.79 13.30 -8.60
C THR A 77 -3.01 12.46 -8.97
N GLU A 78 -4.04 13.09 -9.50
CA GLU A 78 -5.17 12.37 -10.10
C GLU A 78 -4.85 12.00 -11.55
N GLN A 79 -5.19 10.79 -11.96
CA GLN A 79 -5.15 10.34 -13.35
C GLN A 79 -6.59 10.05 -13.81
N PRO A 80 -7.32 11.07 -14.29
CA PRO A 80 -8.68 10.89 -14.79
C PRO A 80 -8.67 10.29 -16.20
N PHE A 81 -9.55 9.33 -16.45
CA PHE A 81 -9.76 8.76 -17.78
C PHE A 81 -11.22 8.36 -17.97
N THR A 82 -11.57 7.91 -19.17
CA THR A 82 -12.93 7.47 -19.50
C THR A 82 -12.84 6.24 -20.38
N ASP A 83 -13.58 5.20 -20.03
CA ASP A 83 -13.63 3.93 -20.77
C ASP A 83 -15.09 3.48 -20.96
N GLU A 84 -15.31 2.57 -21.90
CA GLU A 84 -16.61 1.94 -22.13
C GLU A 84 -16.80 0.76 -21.17
N THR A 85 -17.98 0.65 -20.57
CA THR A 85 -18.38 -0.49 -19.72
C THR A 85 -19.62 -1.15 -20.33
N PRO A 86 -19.98 -2.38 -19.92
CA PRO A 86 -21.24 -3.00 -20.35
C PRO A 86 -22.48 -2.14 -20.10
N ARG A 87 -22.48 -1.31 -19.05
CA ARG A 87 -23.63 -0.48 -18.67
C ARG A 87 -23.63 0.89 -19.35
N ALA A 88 -22.48 1.56 -19.39
CA ALA A 88 -22.35 2.92 -19.93
C ALA A 88 -20.88 3.34 -20.11
N ARG A 89 -20.66 4.47 -20.78
CA ARG A 89 -19.36 5.16 -20.75
C ARG A 89 -19.15 5.82 -19.39
N VAL A 90 -18.06 5.46 -18.70
CA VAL A 90 -17.80 5.86 -17.30
C VAL A 90 -16.49 6.63 -17.19
N ARG A 91 -16.49 7.68 -16.35
CA ARG A 91 -15.27 8.42 -15.96
C ARG A 91 -14.72 7.83 -14.66
N PHE A 92 -13.46 7.43 -14.71
CA PHE A 92 -12.68 6.89 -13.59
C PHE A 92 -11.55 7.84 -13.22
N VAL A 93 -11.02 7.71 -12.01
CA VAL A 93 -9.90 8.52 -11.52
C VAL A 93 -8.95 7.67 -10.65
N ASN A 94 -7.80 7.26 -11.17
CA ASN A 94 -6.75 6.69 -10.31
C ASN A 94 -6.11 7.80 -9.46
N LEU A 95 -5.59 7.44 -8.29
CA LEU A 95 -4.77 8.32 -7.45
C LEU A 95 -3.34 7.79 -7.39
N ILE A 96 -2.37 8.62 -7.79
CA ILE A 96 -0.94 8.27 -7.80
C ILE A 96 -0.22 9.17 -6.80
N ALA A 97 0.48 8.59 -5.82
CA ALA A 97 1.13 9.35 -4.76
C ALA A 97 2.64 9.08 -4.70
N ARG A 98 3.40 10.18 -4.57
CA ARG A 98 4.87 10.18 -4.50
C ARG A 98 5.36 10.97 -3.30
N PHE A 99 6.42 10.48 -2.67
CA PHE A 99 7.07 11.15 -1.54
C PHE A 99 8.37 11.86 -1.98
N GLY A 100 8.65 13.03 -1.40
CA GLY A 100 9.90 13.77 -1.63
C GLY A 100 9.99 14.50 -2.98
N THR A 101 11.21 14.65 -3.51
CA THR A 101 11.44 15.43 -4.75
C THR A 101 10.98 14.64 -5.97
N ILE A 102 10.09 15.24 -6.75
CA ILE A 102 9.48 14.59 -7.91
C ILE A 102 10.32 14.92 -9.14
N GLY A 103 11.17 13.96 -9.51
CA GLY A 103 12.01 13.99 -10.71
C GLY A 103 12.06 12.59 -11.35
N LYS A 104 12.89 12.41 -12.38
CA LYS A 104 13.14 11.08 -12.96
C LYS A 104 13.90 10.22 -11.95
N THR A 105 13.17 9.47 -11.16
CA THR A 105 13.71 8.49 -10.22
C THR A 105 13.65 7.12 -10.87
N THR A 106 14.78 6.44 -10.95
CA THR A 106 14.85 5.01 -11.26
C THR A 106 14.83 4.20 -9.96
N ASP A 107 14.63 2.90 -10.04
CA ASP A 107 14.55 2.02 -8.87
C ASP A 107 13.32 2.25 -7.98
N LEU A 108 12.16 2.43 -8.61
CA LEU A 108 10.88 2.55 -7.93
C LEU A 108 10.29 1.19 -7.57
N PHE A 109 9.36 1.19 -6.63
CA PHE A 109 8.55 0.04 -6.26
C PHE A 109 7.09 0.48 -6.09
N LEU A 110 6.16 -0.28 -6.67
CA LEU A 110 4.73 0.01 -6.63
C LEU A 110 4.07 -0.59 -5.39
N LEU A 111 3.19 0.16 -4.74
CA LEU A 111 2.23 -0.38 -3.79
C LEU A 111 0.83 0.02 -4.25
N CYS A 112 0.00 -0.98 -4.52
CA CYS A 112 -1.28 -0.80 -5.18
C CYS A 112 -2.44 -1.30 -4.32
N SER A 113 -3.61 -0.72 -4.54
CA SER A 113 -4.91 -1.14 -4.01
C SER A 113 -5.98 -0.57 -4.93
N HIS A 114 -7.15 -1.20 -5.03
CA HIS A 114 -8.35 -0.56 -5.59
C HIS A 114 -9.21 0.02 -4.44
N TYR A 115 -9.97 1.07 -4.74
CA TYR A 115 -10.77 1.78 -3.72
C TYR A 115 -12.25 1.94 -4.09
N ASP A 116 -12.64 1.52 -5.29
CA ASP A 116 -14.03 1.41 -5.69
C ASP A 116 -14.71 0.20 -5.03
N THR A 117 -15.98 -0.02 -5.35
CA THR A 117 -16.74 -1.18 -4.91
C THR A 117 -17.64 -1.65 -6.04
N LYS A 118 -17.86 -2.96 -6.14
CA LYS A 118 -18.82 -3.54 -7.07
C LYS A 118 -20.22 -2.93 -6.98
N ILE A 119 -20.86 -2.82 -8.13
CA ILE A 119 -22.27 -2.46 -8.24
C ILE A 119 -23.12 -3.72 -8.15
N PHE A 120 -24.04 -3.75 -7.19
CA PHE A 120 -25.10 -4.77 -7.10
C PHE A 120 -26.47 -4.10 -7.08
N ASP A 121 -27.37 -4.57 -7.94
CA ASP A 121 -28.72 -3.98 -8.07
C ASP A 121 -29.69 -4.47 -6.98
N THR A 122 -29.37 -5.57 -6.31
CA THR A 122 -30.27 -6.28 -5.38
C THR A 122 -29.92 -6.09 -3.90
N PHE A 123 -28.70 -5.67 -3.59
CA PHE A 123 -28.26 -5.43 -2.22
C PHE A 123 -27.23 -4.32 -2.15
N ARG A 124 -27.09 -3.74 -0.95
CA ARG A 124 -26.08 -2.72 -0.67
C ARG A 124 -24.75 -3.39 -0.35
N PHE A 125 -23.75 -3.20 -1.21
CA PHE A 125 -22.39 -3.69 -1.01
C PHE A 125 -21.46 -2.57 -0.55
N VAL A 126 -20.82 -2.71 0.61
CA VAL A 126 -19.90 -1.68 1.12
C VAL A 126 -18.43 -1.98 0.88
N GLY A 127 -18.08 -3.20 0.46
CA GLY A 127 -16.70 -3.61 0.23
C GLY A 127 -15.81 -3.32 1.44
N ALA A 128 -16.09 -3.92 2.59
CA ALA A 128 -15.26 -3.68 3.77
C ALA A 128 -13.89 -4.35 3.61
N ASN A 129 -13.87 -5.58 3.09
CA ASN A 129 -12.65 -6.26 2.72
C ASN A 129 -12.24 -5.89 1.30
N ASP A 130 -13.19 -6.02 0.38
CA ASP A 130 -13.05 -5.80 -1.06
C ASP A 130 -12.94 -4.29 -1.37
N GLY A 131 -11.73 -3.83 -1.68
CA GLY A 131 -11.32 -2.42 -1.80
C GLY A 131 -11.11 -1.67 -0.48
N GLY A 132 -11.95 -1.90 0.53
CA GLY A 132 -11.86 -1.20 1.81
C GLY A 132 -10.57 -1.52 2.60
N SER A 133 -10.26 -2.80 2.76
CA SER A 133 -9.16 -3.28 3.60
C SER A 133 -7.78 -2.91 3.05
N SER A 134 -7.59 -3.10 1.74
CA SER A 134 -6.36 -2.79 1.03
C SER A 134 -6.09 -1.28 1.00
N THR A 135 -7.13 -0.47 0.78
CA THR A 135 -7.00 1.00 0.83
C THR A 135 -6.59 1.46 2.22
N GLY A 136 -7.23 0.92 3.28
CA GLY A 136 -6.91 1.26 4.67
C GLY A 136 -5.49 0.84 5.08
N LEU A 137 -5.06 -0.34 4.64
CA LEU A 137 -3.69 -0.83 4.83
C LEU A 137 -2.67 0.07 4.12
N LEU A 138 -2.94 0.45 2.87
CA LEU A 138 -2.02 1.25 2.06
C LEU A 138 -1.87 2.68 2.62
N LEU A 139 -2.93 3.27 3.15
CA LEU A 139 -2.87 4.56 3.85
C LEU A 139 -1.98 4.50 5.12
N GLU A 140 -2.09 3.44 5.92
CA GLU A 140 -1.23 3.29 7.09
C GLU A 140 0.22 2.96 6.70
N LEU A 141 0.46 2.15 5.66
CA LEU A 141 1.80 1.96 5.10
C LEU A 141 2.41 3.29 4.65
N ALA A 142 1.64 4.13 3.96
CA ALA A 142 2.07 5.45 3.52
C ALA A 142 2.55 6.29 4.70
N ARG A 143 1.82 6.31 5.83
CA ARG A 143 2.24 7.00 7.05
C ARG A 143 3.53 6.42 7.62
N VAL A 144 3.63 5.10 7.73
CA VAL A 144 4.80 4.41 8.33
C VAL A 144 6.07 4.65 7.51
N LEU A 145 5.98 4.61 6.18
CA LEU A 145 7.10 4.81 5.27
C LEU A 145 7.76 6.18 5.44
N THR A 146 7.02 7.20 5.90
CA THR A 146 7.57 8.55 6.14
C THR A 146 8.65 8.58 7.23
N GLN A 147 8.70 7.57 8.09
CA GLN A 147 9.75 7.39 9.09
C GLN A 147 11.10 6.99 8.47
N GLN A 148 11.08 6.53 7.22
CA GLN A 148 12.26 6.28 6.40
C GLN A 148 12.15 7.04 5.06
N PRO A 149 12.38 8.37 5.05
CA PRO A 149 12.21 9.21 3.86
C PRO A 149 12.90 8.69 2.59
N ARG A 150 14.12 8.14 2.74
CA ARG A 150 14.88 7.56 1.61
C ARG A 150 14.22 6.32 1.01
N LEU A 151 13.51 5.55 1.83
CA LEU A 151 12.73 4.41 1.35
C LEU A 151 11.45 4.93 0.68
N ALA A 152 10.73 5.85 1.33
CA ALA A 152 9.51 6.45 0.79
C ALA A 152 9.72 7.13 -0.58
N GLU A 153 10.86 7.79 -0.81
CA GLU A 153 11.25 8.36 -2.12
C GLU A 153 11.34 7.32 -3.25
N LYS A 154 11.47 6.03 -2.91
CA LYS A 154 11.49 4.93 -3.89
C LYS A 154 10.14 4.24 -4.05
N ILE A 155 9.12 4.65 -3.31
CA ILE A 155 7.79 4.06 -3.38
C ILE A 155 6.84 4.96 -4.18
N GLU A 156 6.09 4.38 -5.11
CA GLU A 156 4.90 5.01 -5.68
C GLU A 156 3.67 4.24 -5.20
N LEU A 157 2.71 4.98 -4.63
CA LEU A 157 1.43 4.42 -4.21
C LEU A 157 0.42 4.65 -5.32
N VAL A 158 -0.37 3.65 -5.66
CA VAL A 158 -1.44 3.79 -6.64
C VAL A 158 -2.74 3.23 -6.07
N PHE A 159 -3.79 4.04 -6.11
CA PHE A 159 -5.15 3.64 -5.76
C PHE A 159 -5.96 3.60 -7.05
N PHE A 160 -6.32 2.40 -7.51
CA PHE A 160 -7.05 2.17 -8.76
C PHE A 160 -8.55 2.39 -8.58
N ASP A 161 -9.17 3.01 -9.60
CA ASP A 161 -10.62 3.17 -9.72
C ASP A 161 -11.12 2.27 -10.85
N GLY A 162 -12.23 1.58 -10.61
CA GLY A 162 -12.82 0.64 -11.55
C GLY A 162 -12.03 -0.65 -11.65
N GLU A 163 -11.56 -1.21 -10.54
CA GLU A 163 -11.15 -2.61 -10.53
C GLU A 163 -12.39 -3.50 -10.79
N GLU A 164 -13.50 -3.13 -10.17
CA GLU A 164 -14.68 -3.97 -10.12
C GLU A 164 -15.43 -4.00 -11.45
N ALA A 165 -15.81 -5.21 -11.86
CA ALA A 165 -16.61 -5.40 -13.07
C ALA A 165 -18.05 -4.86 -12.89
N PHE A 166 -18.61 -4.25 -13.93
CA PHE A 166 -19.97 -3.72 -13.95
C PHE A 166 -21.03 -4.81 -14.14
N GLU A 167 -20.68 -5.88 -14.85
CA GLU A 167 -21.51 -7.08 -14.97
C GLU A 167 -20.70 -8.32 -14.57
N ASN A 168 -19.80 -8.77 -15.44
CA ASN A 168 -19.04 -10.00 -15.26
C ASN A 168 -17.59 -9.75 -15.63
N PHE A 169 -16.68 -10.13 -14.73
CA PHE A 169 -15.25 -9.94 -14.93
C PHE A 169 -14.80 -10.54 -16.27
N SER A 170 -14.12 -9.74 -17.08
CA SER A 170 -13.62 -10.14 -18.39
C SER A 170 -12.45 -9.25 -18.83
N ASN A 171 -11.85 -9.54 -19.99
CA ASN A 171 -10.76 -8.73 -20.54
C ASN A 171 -11.13 -7.26 -20.81
N THR A 172 -12.42 -6.92 -20.78
CA THR A 172 -12.96 -5.58 -21.05
C THR A 172 -13.94 -5.07 -19.98
N ASP A 173 -14.20 -5.87 -18.93
CA ASP A 173 -15.09 -5.49 -17.83
C ASP A 173 -14.41 -5.83 -16.50
N GLY A 174 -13.83 -4.80 -15.87
CA GLY A 174 -12.95 -4.90 -14.70
C GLY A 174 -11.56 -4.33 -14.96
N ILE A 175 -10.79 -4.12 -13.89
CA ILE A 175 -9.39 -3.65 -13.87
C ILE A 175 -9.13 -2.44 -14.79
N TYR A 176 -10.12 -1.55 -14.92
CA TYR A 176 -10.09 -0.39 -15.80
C TYR A 176 -8.94 0.56 -15.41
N GLY A 177 -8.80 0.81 -14.11
CA GLY A 177 -7.78 1.67 -13.52
C GLY A 177 -6.37 1.20 -13.83
N SER A 178 -6.06 -0.06 -13.50
CA SER A 178 -4.72 -0.62 -13.72
C SER A 178 -4.40 -0.86 -15.20
N ARG A 179 -5.38 -1.22 -16.04
CA ARG A 179 -5.22 -1.26 -17.50
C ARG A 179 -4.78 0.10 -18.05
N HIS A 180 -5.48 1.17 -17.67
CA HIS A 180 -5.15 2.52 -18.11
C HIS A 180 -3.76 2.93 -17.61
N PHE A 181 -3.48 2.73 -16.32
CA PHE A 181 -2.18 3.07 -15.73
C PHE A 181 -1.03 2.30 -16.38
N GLY A 182 -1.14 0.97 -16.49
CA GLY A 182 -0.13 0.12 -17.13
C GLY A 182 0.11 0.50 -18.59
N HIS A 183 -0.95 0.81 -19.35
CA HIS A 183 -0.85 1.27 -20.72
C HIS A 183 -0.03 2.57 -20.85
N GLU A 184 -0.30 3.57 -20.01
CA GLU A 184 0.47 4.84 -20.01
C GLU A 184 1.96 4.58 -19.70
N LEU A 185 2.26 3.76 -18.68
CA LEU A 185 3.65 3.40 -18.32
C LEU A 185 4.38 2.64 -19.45
N GLY A 186 3.64 1.81 -20.20
CA GLY A 186 4.16 1.09 -21.35
C GLY A 186 4.45 2.01 -22.52
N GLN A 187 3.56 2.97 -22.79
CA GLN A 187 3.70 3.93 -23.90
C GLN A 187 4.85 4.91 -23.70
N ASP A 188 5.00 5.47 -22.50
CA ASP A 188 6.07 6.43 -22.20
C ASP A 188 7.41 5.76 -21.83
N GLY A 189 7.39 4.42 -21.70
CA GLY A 189 8.52 3.59 -21.35
C GLY A 189 9.02 3.77 -19.92
N SER A 190 8.19 4.34 -19.03
CA SER A 190 8.50 4.53 -17.61
C SER A 190 8.38 3.25 -16.79
N ALA A 191 7.68 2.22 -17.29
CA ALA A 191 7.56 0.90 -16.65
C ALA A 191 8.92 0.31 -16.21
N LYS A 192 9.98 0.53 -17.00
CA LYS A 192 11.36 0.09 -16.68
C LYS A 192 11.97 0.73 -15.43
N SER A 193 11.35 1.78 -14.89
CA SER A 193 11.80 2.45 -13.67
C SER A 193 11.42 1.66 -12.42
N PHE A 194 10.47 0.72 -12.52
CA PHE A 194 9.97 -0.07 -11.42
C PHE A 194 10.67 -1.42 -11.32
N ARG A 195 11.15 -1.77 -10.13
CA ARG A 195 11.78 -3.07 -9.82
C ARG A 195 10.77 -4.15 -9.44
N GLY A 196 9.56 -3.74 -9.10
CA GLY A 196 8.44 -4.61 -8.76
C GLY A 196 7.32 -3.86 -8.06
N GLY A 197 6.34 -4.62 -7.59
CA GLY A 197 5.23 -4.08 -6.82
C GLY A 197 4.52 -5.10 -5.95
N LEU A 198 3.72 -4.60 -5.01
CA LEU A 198 2.69 -5.35 -4.30
C LEU A 198 1.34 -4.74 -4.62
N LEU A 199 0.42 -5.53 -5.14
CA LEU A 199 -1.02 -5.25 -5.09
C LEU A 199 -1.55 -5.85 -3.79
N PHE A 200 -2.34 -5.08 -3.04
CA PHE A 200 -3.10 -5.58 -1.92
C PHE A 200 -4.57 -5.64 -2.30
N ASP A 201 -5.22 -6.77 -2.02
CA ASP A 201 -6.66 -6.90 -2.14
C ASP A 201 -7.22 -7.87 -1.07
N MET A 202 -8.40 -7.57 -0.53
CA MET A 202 -9.09 -8.40 0.48
C MET A 202 -8.23 -8.86 1.68
N VAL A 203 -7.36 -7.99 2.18
CA VAL A 203 -6.32 -8.29 3.20
C VAL A 203 -6.77 -8.14 4.66
N GLY A 204 -8.07 -7.97 4.89
CA GLY A 204 -8.65 -7.60 6.18
C GLY A 204 -9.37 -8.70 6.95
N ASP A 205 -9.61 -9.88 6.34
CA ASP A 205 -10.44 -10.93 6.93
C ASP A 205 -9.96 -11.37 8.33
N ARG A 206 -10.90 -11.54 9.26
CA ARG A 206 -10.65 -12.10 10.60
C ARG A 206 -10.02 -13.49 10.56
N SER A 207 -10.36 -14.30 9.56
CA SER A 207 -9.82 -15.65 9.38
C SER A 207 -8.68 -15.68 8.35
N LEU A 208 -7.86 -14.62 8.33
CA LEU A 208 -6.83 -14.34 7.33
C LEU A 208 -6.06 -15.58 6.83
N ASP A 209 -6.11 -15.79 5.52
CA ASP A 209 -5.27 -16.69 4.74
C ASP A 209 -4.82 -16.00 3.45
N ILE A 210 -3.74 -15.23 3.52
CA ILE A 210 -3.16 -14.59 2.33
C ILE A 210 -2.60 -15.68 1.41
N THR A 211 -3.11 -15.76 0.21
CA THR A 211 -2.68 -16.68 -0.82
C THR A 211 -1.89 -15.94 -1.90
N PHE A 212 -0.93 -16.64 -2.51
CA PHE A 212 -0.17 -16.13 -3.65
C PHE A 212 -0.47 -16.97 -4.90
N PRO A 213 -1.09 -16.38 -5.93
CA PRO A 213 -1.37 -17.05 -7.21
C PRO A 213 -0.09 -17.57 -7.91
N PRO A 214 -0.11 -18.69 -8.64
CA PRO A 214 1.07 -19.22 -9.34
C PRO A 214 1.65 -18.28 -10.40
N ASN A 215 0.82 -17.41 -11.00
CA ASN A 215 1.25 -16.35 -11.91
C ASN A 215 1.92 -15.15 -11.22
N SER A 216 2.15 -15.21 -9.90
CA SER A 216 2.91 -14.23 -9.13
C SER A 216 4.43 -14.29 -9.41
N PRO A 217 5.15 -13.14 -9.41
CA PRO A 217 6.61 -13.11 -9.51
C PRO A 217 7.31 -13.88 -8.36
N THR A 218 7.83 -15.07 -8.69
CA THR A 218 8.37 -16.04 -7.71
C THR A 218 9.42 -15.49 -6.74
N LYS A 219 10.29 -14.58 -7.19
CA LYS A 219 11.29 -13.93 -6.32
C LYS A 219 10.61 -13.11 -5.22
N ILE A 220 9.62 -12.30 -5.58
CA ILE A 220 8.91 -11.42 -4.65
C ILE A 220 8.13 -12.27 -3.65
N THR A 221 7.38 -13.27 -4.11
CA THR A 221 6.63 -14.19 -3.24
C THR A 221 7.55 -14.88 -2.23
N ARG A 222 8.70 -15.41 -2.67
CA ARG A 222 9.67 -16.05 -1.77
C ARG A 222 10.21 -15.07 -0.72
N ASP A 223 10.55 -13.85 -1.14
CA ASP A 223 11.09 -12.82 -0.25
C ASP A 223 10.02 -12.32 0.76
N ILE A 224 8.72 -12.36 0.39
CA ILE A 224 7.60 -12.14 1.32
C ILE A 224 7.47 -13.27 2.33
N PHE A 225 7.56 -14.54 1.90
CA PHE A 225 7.57 -15.65 2.86
C PHE A 225 8.74 -15.58 3.84
N ALA A 226 9.94 -15.22 3.37
CA ALA A 226 11.08 -14.99 4.24
C ALA A 226 10.83 -13.84 5.23
N SER A 227 10.12 -12.79 4.80
CA SER A 227 9.69 -11.69 5.68
C SER A 227 8.68 -12.16 6.73
N ALA A 228 7.70 -12.96 6.33
CA ALA A 228 6.73 -13.56 7.24
C ALA A 228 7.39 -14.53 8.24
N ASP A 229 8.36 -15.35 7.81
CA ASP A 229 9.15 -16.22 8.69
C ASP A 229 9.95 -15.42 9.72
N ALA A 230 10.61 -14.33 9.30
CA ALA A 230 11.36 -13.46 10.19
C ALA A 230 10.48 -12.83 11.28
N LEU A 231 9.20 -12.60 10.97
CA LEU A 231 8.21 -12.08 11.91
C LEU A 231 7.41 -13.17 12.64
N LYS A 232 7.66 -14.46 12.37
CA LYS A 232 6.90 -15.61 12.90
C LYS A 232 5.41 -15.59 12.52
N LEU A 233 5.11 -15.06 11.33
CA LEU A 233 3.77 -14.90 10.76
C LEU A 233 3.53 -15.80 9.53
N ARG A 234 4.46 -16.69 9.20
CA ARG A 234 4.42 -17.53 7.99
C ARG A 234 3.14 -18.36 7.81
N ASN A 235 2.44 -18.69 8.90
CA ASN A 235 1.21 -19.47 8.86
C ASN A 235 0.03 -18.75 8.21
N TYR A 236 0.10 -17.42 8.04
CA TYR A 236 -0.96 -16.61 7.40
C TYR A 236 -0.74 -16.42 5.88
N PHE A 237 0.33 -16.99 5.33
CA PHE A 237 0.74 -16.75 3.95
C PHE A 237 0.93 -18.09 3.24
N THR A 238 0.10 -18.43 2.27
CA THR A 238 0.12 -19.73 1.58
C THR A 238 0.22 -19.53 0.06
N TYR A 239 0.43 -20.62 -0.68
CA TYR A 239 0.28 -20.56 -2.14
C TYR A 239 -1.16 -20.83 -2.49
N PHE A 240 -1.66 -20.16 -3.53
CA PHE A 240 -2.90 -20.53 -4.18
C PHE A 240 -2.67 -21.61 -5.24
N ASP A 241 -3.73 -22.31 -5.63
CA ASP A 241 -3.65 -23.40 -6.59
C ASP A 241 -4.05 -23.01 -8.02
N GLN A 242 -4.51 -21.77 -8.21
CA GLN A 242 -5.02 -21.25 -9.49
C GLN A 242 -4.42 -19.89 -9.82
N ASP A 243 -4.28 -19.61 -11.11
CA ASP A 243 -3.94 -18.28 -11.59
C ASP A 243 -5.08 -17.30 -11.35
N ILE A 244 -4.73 -16.05 -11.11
CA ILE A 244 -5.66 -14.97 -10.82
C ILE A 244 -5.40 -13.81 -11.76
N THR A 245 -6.47 -13.24 -12.31
CA THR A 245 -6.40 -11.96 -13.02
C THR A 245 -6.97 -10.89 -12.12
N ASP A 246 -6.15 -9.88 -11.85
CA ASP A 246 -6.46 -8.71 -11.02
C ASP A 246 -5.54 -7.55 -11.49
N ASP A 247 -5.56 -6.40 -10.82
CA ASP A 247 -4.87 -5.15 -11.16
C ASP A 247 -3.35 -5.30 -11.35
N HIS A 248 -2.75 -6.38 -10.84
CA HIS A 248 -1.34 -6.72 -11.04
C HIS A 248 -1.06 -7.20 -12.47
N SER A 249 -2.06 -7.76 -13.16
CA SER A 249 -1.92 -8.40 -14.47
C SER A 249 -1.53 -7.41 -15.58
N PRO A 250 -2.17 -6.23 -15.74
CA PRO A 250 -1.73 -5.24 -16.72
C PRO A 250 -0.32 -4.69 -16.44
N LEU A 251 0.08 -4.62 -15.16
CA LEU A 251 1.41 -4.14 -14.76
C LEU A 251 2.50 -5.16 -15.11
N ASN A 252 2.22 -6.44 -14.87
CA ASN A 252 3.06 -7.55 -15.31
C ASN A 252 3.21 -7.56 -16.84
N ALA A 253 2.14 -7.29 -17.59
CA ALA A 253 2.16 -7.26 -19.05
C ALA A 253 3.10 -6.17 -19.63
N VAL A 254 3.31 -5.07 -18.91
CA VAL A 254 4.27 -4.00 -19.29
C VAL A 254 5.65 -4.17 -18.65
N GLY A 255 5.90 -5.31 -17.99
CA GLY A 255 7.22 -5.71 -17.50
C GLY A 255 7.52 -5.31 -16.06
N ILE A 256 6.54 -4.86 -15.29
CA ILE A 256 6.70 -4.55 -13.86
C ILE A 256 6.30 -5.79 -13.06
N PRO A 257 7.21 -6.46 -12.33
CA PRO A 257 6.86 -7.67 -11.58
C PRO A 257 6.05 -7.29 -10.32
N VAL A 258 4.73 -7.34 -10.43
CA VAL A 258 3.79 -7.09 -9.33
C VAL A 258 3.22 -8.40 -8.83
N VAL A 259 3.30 -8.62 -7.52
CA VAL A 259 2.67 -9.74 -6.83
C VAL A 259 1.29 -9.32 -6.35
N ASP A 260 0.36 -10.27 -6.34
CA ASP A 260 -0.94 -10.10 -5.72
C ASP A 260 -0.91 -10.64 -4.28
N VAL A 261 -1.26 -9.79 -3.31
CA VAL A 261 -1.30 -10.10 -1.87
C VAL A 261 -2.76 -10.10 -1.44
N ILE A 262 -3.37 -11.28 -1.45
CA ILE A 262 -4.82 -11.40 -1.44
C ILE A 262 -5.30 -12.63 -0.66
N ASP A 263 -6.43 -12.50 0.03
CA ASP A 263 -7.13 -13.64 0.66
C ASP A 263 -8.25 -14.15 -0.25
N PHE A 264 -7.96 -15.18 -1.03
CA PHE A 264 -8.95 -15.82 -1.91
C PHE A 264 -9.92 -16.77 -1.19
N HIS A 265 -9.71 -17.03 0.10
CA HIS A 265 -10.57 -17.89 0.90
C HIS A 265 -11.54 -17.06 1.76
N TYR A 266 -12.23 -16.11 1.12
CA TYR A 266 -13.13 -15.16 1.79
C TYR A 266 -14.61 -15.36 1.40
N PRO A 267 -15.41 -16.17 2.14
CA PRO A 267 -16.82 -16.42 1.82
C PRO A 267 -17.74 -15.19 1.66
N PRO A 268 -17.53 -14.05 2.38
CA PRO A 268 -18.34 -12.85 2.19
C PRO A 268 -18.03 -12.06 0.90
N TRP A 269 -17.01 -12.44 0.12
CA TRP A 269 -16.68 -11.79 -1.15
C TRP A 269 -17.91 -11.66 -2.05
N HIS A 270 -18.14 -10.47 -2.62
CA HIS A 270 -19.29 -10.17 -3.48
C HIS A 270 -20.67 -10.46 -2.84
N THR A 271 -20.79 -10.34 -1.51
CA THR A 271 -22.06 -10.45 -0.80
C THR A 271 -22.34 -9.22 0.07
N ALA A 272 -23.60 -9.05 0.49
CA ALA A 272 -23.98 -8.00 1.44
C ALA A 272 -23.29 -8.13 2.81
N ASP A 273 -22.70 -9.29 3.11
CA ASP A 273 -22.02 -9.59 4.37
C ASP A 273 -20.56 -9.09 4.40
N ASP A 274 -20.00 -8.60 3.28
CA ASP A 274 -18.67 -7.96 3.29
C ASP A 274 -18.72 -6.60 3.99
N THR A 275 -18.61 -6.66 5.31
CA THR A 275 -18.91 -5.59 6.26
C THR A 275 -17.86 -5.53 7.37
N MET A 276 -17.84 -4.44 8.14
CA MET A 276 -16.78 -4.19 9.13
C MET A 276 -16.64 -5.27 10.21
N ASP A 277 -17.68 -6.03 10.53
CA ASP A 277 -17.56 -7.15 11.47
C ASP A 277 -16.77 -8.34 10.89
N LYS A 278 -16.45 -8.36 9.60
CA LYS A 278 -15.54 -9.35 8.98
C LYS A 278 -14.08 -8.92 9.06
N ILE A 279 -13.82 -7.64 9.31
CA ILE A 279 -12.48 -7.07 9.26
C ILE A 279 -11.83 -7.06 10.63
N SER A 280 -10.52 -7.31 10.67
CA SER A 280 -9.74 -7.36 11.91
C SER A 280 -8.49 -6.49 11.84
N ALA A 281 -8.27 -5.68 12.89
CA ALA A 281 -7.04 -4.92 13.06
C ALA A 281 -5.81 -5.85 13.11
N GLN A 282 -5.95 -7.06 13.67
CA GLN A 282 -4.86 -8.03 13.73
C GLN A 282 -4.44 -8.50 12.34
N SER A 283 -5.39 -8.74 11.44
CA SER A 283 -5.14 -9.18 10.07
C SER A 283 -4.40 -8.09 9.30
N LEU A 284 -4.90 -6.86 9.36
CA LEU A 284 -4.25 -5.68 8.77
C LEU A 284 -2.84 -5.48 9.36
N GLN A 285 -2.66 -5.68 10.68
CA GLN A 285 -1.34 -5.63 11.32
C GLN A 285 -0.38 -6.68 10.74
N ILE A 286 -0.83 -7.92 10.58
CA ILE A 286 -0.02 -9.01 10.04
C ILE A 286 0.47 -8.68 8.64
N VAL A 287 -0.44 -8.34 7.73
CA VAL A 287 -0.12 -8.04 6.34
C VAL A 287 0.76 -6.80 6.24
N GLY A 288 0.38 -5.71 6.92
CA GLY A 288 1.13 -4.45 6.90
C GLY A 288 2.54 -4.56 7.48
N SER A 289 2.72 -5.35 8.55
CA SER A 289 4.05 -5.58 9.15
C SER A 289 4.96 -6.38 8.23
N VAL A 290 4.42 -7.43 7.58
CA VAL A 290 5.18 -8.24 6.62
C VAL A 290 5.56 -7.41 5.39
N ALA A 291 4.62 -6.63 4.85
CA ALA A 291 4.89 -5.73 3.73
C ALA A 291 5.97 -4.69 4.09
N ALA A 292 5.86 -4.03 5.24
CA ALA A 292 6.85 -3.06 5.70
C ALA A 292 8.24 -3.69 5.90
N TYR A 293 8.31 -4.91 6.44
CA TYR A 293 9.56 -5.66 6.58
C TYR A 293 10.17 -5.93 5.20
N TYR A 294 9.39 -6.50 4.28
CA TYR A 294 9.80 -6.78 2.90
C TYR A 294 10.36 -5.54 2.21
N LEU A 295 9.68 -4.39 2.32
CA LEU A 295 10.11 -3.14 1.72
C LEU A 295 11.45 -2.65 2.27
N SER A 296 11.66 -2.76 3.59
CA SER A 296 12.93 -2.35 4.21
C SER A 296 14.08 -3.33 3.96
N GLU A 297 13.79 -4.63 3.84
CA GLU A 297 14.83 -5.67 3.91
C GLU A 297 15.07 -6.41 2.60
N PHE A 298 14.16 -6.36 1.62
CA PHE A 298 14.26 -7.16 0.39
C PHE A 298 14.01 -6.38 -0.89
N ALA A 299 13.01 -5.49 -0.93
CA ALA A 299 12.52 -4.86 -2.18
C ALA A 299 13.60 -4.16 -3.02
N PHE A 300 14.70 -3.75 -2.38
CA PHE A 300 15.77 -2.99 -3.01
C PHE A 300 17.17 -3.61 -2.87
N LYS A 301 17.27 -4.88 -2.48
CA LYS A 301 18.51 -5.67 -2.43
C LYS A 301 18.59 -6.64 -3.61
#